data_AF-A0A8S4A9R4-F1
#
_entry.id   AF-A0A8S4A9R4-F1
#
_cell.length_a   1.000
_cell.length_b   1.000
_cell.length_c   1.000
_cell.angle_alpha   90.00
_cell.angle_beta   90.00
_cell.angle_gamma   90.00
#
_symmetry.space_group_name_H-M   'P 1'
#
loop_
_entity.id
_entity.type
_entity.pdbx_description
1 polymer ?
#
loop_
_entity_poly.entity_id
_entity_poly.type
_entity_poly.pdbx_seq_one_letter_code
_entity_poly.pdbx_strand_id
1 'polypeptide(L)'
;MPTTLGRNADPCTARGCRWPKTGRYVYVPYYISPDYTQQERGVILAGLQSFHQSTCVRFVPWTQTHRDYLHFLSSPGEGCKSFIGRQDGGQGVFLEKKGCLYQSTVQHEVLHALGFHHEQVRSDRDQYVRILSQNVQPDQLKNFQKVPTNNLLTPYDFSSVMHYGKYDFSSNGLPTIVAKHNYYLDFGHAHQMSPNDITRVNRLYGCRSEPQRHADSGPPSSTMTPVLLFILILSVMDVSVAAPASSEEQSDEFPEIADMLLEPKIQLGLDGPEDDSETPRLEGDIAIPDALTRNADPCTARGCKWPKTGDYVYVPYTISSQYSCQQRDVIVKGLESFHNSTCVRFVPRLPEHKHYISIFSGSGCWSYLGRLNGAQKLSLRRNGCLHQSTVQHELLHALGFNHEQVRSDRDRYVRILWDNIQPGREHNFKKKKTNNLQTPYDFGSVMEYSNKAFSKNNKPTIVSKANPNLKFGYARRMSQNDILRVNRLYGCK
;
A
#
# COMPACT_ATOMS: atom_id res chain seq x y z
N MET A 1 8.63 -40.91 0.49
CA MET A 1 7.87 -39.65 0.32
C MET A 1 6.44 -39.99 -0.09
N PRO A 2 5.46 -40.08 0.82
CA PRO A 2 4.07 -40.31 0.41
C PRO A 2 3.46 -39.01 -0.11
N THR A 3 2.91 -39.08 -1.31
CA THR A 3 2.27 -38.02 -2.07
C THR A 3 0.91 -37.64 -1.47
N THR A 4 0.77 -36.39 -1.01
CA THR A 4 -0.46 -35.82 -0.42
C THR A 4 -1.45 -35.27 -1.46
N LEU A 5 -1.58 -35.93 -2.62
CA LEU A 5 -2.62 -35.61 -3.61
C LEU A 5 -3.93 -36.28 -3.19
N GLY A 6 -4.88 -35.51 -2.64
CA GLY A 6 -6.26 -35.96 -2.42
C GLY A 6 -6.97 -35.50 -1.14
N ARG A 7 -6.50 -34.45 -0.45
CA ARG A 7 -7.18 -33.94 0.75
C ARG A 7 -8.09 -32.77 0.42
N ASN A 8 -9.38 -33.09 0.24
CA ASN A 8 -10.48 -32.17 -0.05
C ASN A 8 -10.62 -31.10 1.02
N ALA A 9 -10.79 -29.86 0.55
CA ALA A 9 -10.77 -28.68 1.37
C ALA A 9 -12.16 -28.27 1.92
N ASP A 10 -12.07 -28.02 3.21
CA ASP A 10 -12.87 -27.33 4.23
C ASP A 10 -11.90 -27.32 5.45
N PRO A 11 -12.16 -26.79 6.66
CA PRO A 11 -11.24 -27.11 7.72
C PRO A 11 -11.38 -28.60 8.04
N CYS A 12 -10.47 -29.41 7.50
CA CYS A 12 -10.38 -30.82 7.78
C CYS A 12 -11.65 -31.67 7.55
N THR A 13 -12.25 -31.65 6.35
CA THR A 13 -13.37 -32.55 6.01
C THR A 13 -12.99 -34.02 5.86
N ALA A 14 -11.70 -34.35 5.74
CA ALA A 14 -11.25 -35.73 5.70
C ALA A 14 -11.49 -36.44 7.04
N ARG A 15 -11.90 -37.72 6.99
CA ARG A 15 -12.08 -38.56 8.19
C ARG A 15 -10.78 -38.57 9.00
N GLY A 16 -10.84 -38.16 10.26
CA GLY A 16 -9.69 -38.10 11.17
C GLY A 16 -8.95 -36.76 11.25
N CYS A 17 -9.30 -35.78 10.40
CA CYS A 17 -8.57 -34.50 10.34
C CYS A 17 -8.99 -33.51 11.44
N ARG A 18 -10.22 -33.58 11.96
CA ARG A 18 -10.69 -32.72 13.08
C ARG A 18 -10.35 -33.33 14.42
N TRP A 19 -9.82 -32.56 15.36
CA TRP A 19 -9.68 -32.96 16.77
C TRP A 19 -10.97 -33.54 17.36
N PRO A 20 -10.90 -34.65 18.11
CA PRO A 20 -12.08 -35.32 18.65
C PRO A 20 -12.75 -34.44 19.70
N LYS A 21 -14.09 -34.42 19.66
CA LYS A 21 -14.90 -33.73 20.66
C LYS A 21 -15.39 -34.73 21.71
N THR A 22 -15.18 -34.40 22.98
CA THR A 22 -15.63 -35.22 24.12
C THR A 22 -16.59 -34.39 24.96
N GLY A 23 -17.87 -34.75 24.91
CA GLY A 23 -18.94 -33.97 25.54
C GLY A 23 -19.04 -32.56 24.95
N ARG A 24 -18.88 -31.54 25.81
CA ARG A 24 -19.00 -30.12 25.40
C ARG A 24 -17.72 -29.56 24.77
N TYR A 25 -16.56 -30.17 25.02
CA TYR A 25 -15.26 -29.58 24.69
C TYR A 25 -14.45 -30.42 23.71
N VAL A 26 -13.54 -29.76 23.02
CA VAL A 26 -12.49 -30.38 22.20
C VAL A 26 -11.19 -30.20 22.96
N TYR A 27 -10.61 -31.29 23.43
CA TYR A 27 -9.34 -31.25 24.16
C TYR A 27 -8.19 -31.46 23.19
N VAL A 28 -7.28 -30.50 23.13
CA VAL A 28 -6.09 -30.53 22.27
C VAL A 28 -4.85 -30.57 23.16
N PRO A 29 -4.22 -31.75 23.33
CA PRO A 29 -3.01 -31.86 24.13
C PRO A 29 -1.86 -31.08 23.48
N TYR A 30 -1.03 -30.43 24.29
CA TYR A 30 0.13 -29.69 23.80
C TYR A 30 1.37 -29.90 24.66
N TYR A 31 2.53 -29.86 24.00
CA TYR A 31 3.84 -29.85 24.61
C TYR A 31 4.63 -28.67 24.05
N ILE A 32 5.20 -27.83 24.91
CA ILE A 32 6.05 -26.70 24.50
C ILE A 32 7.49 -27.08 24.80
N SER A 33 8.34 -27.05 23.76
CA SER A 33 9.76 -27.37 23.88
C SER A 33 10.41 -26.60 25.04
N PRO A 34 11.31 -27.25 25.82
CA PRO A 34 12.13 -26.57 26.83
C PRO A 34 13.06 -25.50 26.23
N ASP A 35 13.24 -25.47 24.90
CA ASP A 35 14.05 -24.45 24.23
C ASP A 35 13.47 -23.04 24.41
N TYR A 36 12.16 -22.91 24.63
CA TYR A 36 11.54 -21.62 24.88
C TYR A 36 11.75 -21.17 26.33
N THR A 37 12.16 -19.92 26.51
CA THR A 37 12.24 -19.26 27.82
C THR A 37 10.85 -19.11 28.45
N GLN A 38 10.78 -18.83 29.75
CA GLN A 38 9.51 -18.65 30.44
C GLN A 38 8.65 -17.53 29.82
N GLN A 39 9.28 -16.43 29.37
CA GLN A 39 8.59 -15.33 28.71
C GLN A 39 8.01 -15.75 27.36
N GLU A 40 8.80 -16.44 26.54
CA GLU A 40 8.38 -16.96 25.23
C GLU A 40 7.23 -17.98 25.38
N ARG A 41 7.32 -18.86 26.38
CA ARG A 41 6.23 -19.78 26.75
C ARG A 41 4.96 -19.03 27.15
N GLY A 42 5.09 -17.89 27.84
CA GLY A 42 3.97 -17.02 28.20
C GLY A 42 3.19 -16.54 26.97
N VAL A 43 3.87 -16.16 25.88
CA VAL A 43 3.22 -15.75 24.62
C VAL A 43 2.43 -16.91 24.01
N ILE A 44 3.03 -18.10 23.94
CA ILE A 44 2.37 -19.30 23.39
C ILE A 44 1.12 -19.62 24.22
N LEU A 45 1.24 -19.63 25.56
CA LEU A 45 0.13 -19.92 26.45
C LEU A 45 -1.00 -18.89 26.34
N ALA A 46 -0.68 -17.60 26.21
CA ALA A 46 -1.67 -16.55 25.98
C ALA A 46 -2.43 -16.75 24.67
N GLY A 47 -1.72 -17.13 23.59
CA GLY A 47 -2.31 -17.51 22.32
C GLY A 47 -3.29 -18.69 22.45
N LEU A 48 -2.89 -19.76 23.14
CA LEU A 48 -3.76 -20.92 23.39
C LEU A 48 -4.97 -20.58 24.26
N GLN A 49 -4.78 -19.77 25.31
CA GLN A 49 -5.84 -19.38 26.24
C GLN A 49 -6.91 -18.53 25.55
N SER A 50 -6.57 -17.76 24.51
CA SER A 50 -7.53 -16.96 23.75
C SER A 50 -8.68 -17.77 23.15
N PHE A 51 -8.45 -19.05 22.80
CA PHE A 51 -9.50 -19.95 22.31
C PHE A 51 -10.46 -20.38 23.41
N HIS A 52 -10.03 -20.38 24.68
CA HIS A 52 -10.85 -20.88 25.78
C HIS A 52 -12.03 -19.95 26.07
N GLN A 53 -11.83 -18.66 25.82
CA GLN A 53 -12.79 -17.59 26.12
C GLN A 53 -13.97 -17.55 25.13
N SER A 54 -13.73 -17.96 23.88
CA SER A 54 -14.66 -17.73 22.77
C SER A 54 -15.08 -19.00 22.04
N THR A 55 -14.48 -20.14 22.37
CA THR A 55 -14.75 -21.43 21.74
C THR A 55 -14.86 -22.56 22.75
N CYS A 56 -15.20 -23.76 22.27
CA CYS A 56 -15.17 -25.00 23.05
C CYS A 56 -13.82 -25.76 22.95
N VAL A 57 -12.80 -25.20 22.32
CA VAL A 57 -11.46 -25.79 22.25
C VAL A 57 -10.70 -25.53 23.56
N ARG A 58 -10.12 -26.56 24.15
CA ARG A 58 -9.37 -26.53 25.40
C ARG A 58 -8.00 -27.16 25.18
N PHE A 59 -6.98 -26.34 25.31
CA PHE A 59 -5.58 -26.79 25.27
C PHE A 59 -5.20 -27.34 26.63
N VAL A 60 -4.69 -28.56 26.68
CA VAL A 60 -4.31 -29.25 27.92
C VAL A 60 -2.85 -29.73 27.85
N PRO A 61 -2.08 -29.69 28.94
CA PRO A 61 -0.73 -30.23 28.94
C PRO A 61 -0.71 -31.69 28.48
N TRP A 62 0.22 -32.01 27.58
CA TRP A 62 0.43 -33.37 27.10
C TRP A 62 0.95 -34.29 28.22
N THR A 63 0.58 -35.56 28.12
CA THR A 63 1.04 -36.66 28.98
C THR A 63 1.23 -37.91 28.10
N GLN A 64 1.93 -38.92 28.59
CA GLN A 64 2.22 -40.15 27.83
C GLN A 64 0.97 -40.94 27.38
N THR A 65 -0.21 -40.66 27.95
CA THR A 65 -1.48 -41.28 27.53
C THR A 65 -2.08 -40.65 26.27
N HIS A 66 -1.61 -39.46 25.88
CA HIS A 66 -2.07 -38.77 24.69
C HIS A 66 -1.28 -39.21 23.46
N ARG A 67 -1.96 -39.83 22.50
CA ARG A 67 -1.38 -40.19 21.20
C ARG A 67 -1.15 -38.96 20.33
N ASP A 68 -2.19 -38.15 20.12
CA ASP A 68 -2.18 -37.00 19.22
C ASP A 68 -1.99 -35.71 20.04
N TYR A 69 -1.02 -34.86 19.66
CA TYR A 69 -0.73 -33.62 20.38
C TYR A 69 0.01 -32.59 19.53
N LEU A 70 -0.07 -31.32 19.93
CA LEU A 70 0.71 -30.24 19.34
C LEU A 70 2.08 -30.14 20.01
N HIS A 71 3.15 -30.16 19.23
CA HIS A 71 4.51 -29.93 19.70
C HIS A 71 4.98 -28.55 19.23
N PHE A 72 4.99 -27.58 20.14
CA PHE A 72 5.53 -26.26 19.86
C PHE A 72 7.05 -26.30 19.95
N LEU A 73 7.72 -25.97 18.84
CA LEU A 73 9.17 -26.05 18.73
C LEU A 73 9.74 -24.92 17.87
N SER A 74 10.98 -24.52 18.17
CA SER A 74 11.69 -23.47 17.43
C SER A 74 12.87 -24.10 16.69
N SER A 75 12.88 -23.97 15.38
CA SER A 75 13.99 -24.40 14.53
C SER A 75 14.45 -23.20 13.68
N PRO A 76 15.71 -22.77 13.79
CA PRO A 76 16.22 -21.63 13.03
C PRO A 76 16.01 -21.81 11.53
N GLY A 77 15.44 -20.80 10.85
CA GLY A 77 15.21 -20.82 9.41
C GLY A 77 13.98 -21.59 8.94
N GLU A 78 13.21 -22.21 9.85
CA GLU A 78 11.94 -22.86 9.50
C GLU A 78 10.75 -21.89 9.49
N GLY A 79 10.90 -20.70 10.07
CA GLY A 79 9.85 -19.69 10.15
C GLY A 79 8.65 -20.12 10.99
N CYS A 80 7.47 -19.61 10.62
CA CYS A 80 6.20 -19.95 11.26
C CYS A 80 5.42 -20.90 10.34
N LYS A 81 5.10 -22.10 10.81
CA LYS A 81 4.33 -23.08 10.04
C LYS A 81 3.70 -24.14 10.93
N SER A 82 2.62 -24.71 10.43
CA SER A 82 1.86 -25.74 11.12
C SER A 82 1.21 -26.69 10.12
N PHE A 83 0.95 -27.92 10.56
CA PHE A 83 0.16 -28.85 9.77
C PHE A 83 -1.31 -28.43 9.77
N ILE A 84 -1.98 -28.61 8.63
CA ILE A 84 -3.42 -28.39 8.55
C ILE A 84 -4.14 -29.61 9.15
N GLY A 85 -4.77 -29.40 10.30
CA GLY A 85 -5.55 -30.42 11.00
C GLY A 85 -4.81 -31.27 12.01
N ARG A 86 -5.57 -32.13 12.69
CA ARG A 86 -5.05 -33.22 13.51
C ARG A 86 -4.29 -34.20 12.65
N GLN A 87 -3.04 -34.46 13.02
CA GLN A 87 -2.23 -35.54 12.48
C GLN A 87 -2.22 -36.73 13.44
N ASP A 88 -1.78 -37.88 12.93
CA ASP A 88 -1.53 -39.06 13.76
C ASP A 88 -0.22 -38.86 14.55
N GLY A 89 -0.29 -38.94 15.89
CA GLY A 89 0.86 -38.72 16.75
C GLY A 89 1.12 -37.23 17.06
N GLY A 90 2.35 -36.93 17.50
CA GLY A 90 2.79 -35.56 17.74
C GLY A 90 2.99 -34.78 16.45
N GLN A 91 2.35 -33.63 16.30
CA GLN A 91 2.52 -32.73 15.15
C GLN A 91 3.24 -31.45 15.53
N GLY A 92 4.21 -31.05 14.71
CA GLY A 92 4.98 -29.82 14.92
C GLY A 92 4.14 -28.56 14.68
N VAL A 93 4.24 -27.61 15.60
CA VAL A 93 3.85 -26.21 15.43
C VAL A 93 5.14 -25.40 15.55
N PHE A 94 5.66 -24.93 14.42
CA PHE A 94 6.96 -24.28 14.33
C PHE A 94 6.76 -22.79 14.58
N LEU A 95 7.34 -22.30 15.67
CA LEU A 95 7.33 -20.88 16.03
C LEU A 95 8.77 -20.44 16.28
N GLU A 96 9.45 -19.97 15.24
CA GLU A 96 10.79 -19.44 15.39
C GLU A 96 10.81 -18.27 16.39
N LYS A 97 11.72 -18.33 17.37
CA LYS A 97 11.83 -17.33 18.45
C LYS A 97 11.87 -15.89 17.91
N LYS A 98 12.60 -15.68 16.83
CA LYS A 98 12.66 -14.41 16.12
C LYS A 98 11.59 -14.37 15.03
N GLY A 99 10.57 -13.54 15.23
CA GLY A 99 9.58 -13.23 14.19
C GLY A 99 8.24 -13.98 14.31
N CYS A 100 8.14 -15.09 15.07
CA CYS A 100 6.88 -15.83 15.21
C CYS A 100 6.21 -15.70 16.58
N LEU A 101 6.90 -15.19 17.61
CA LEU A 101 6.35 -15.12 18.97
C LEU A 101 5.46 -13.89 19.19
N TYR A 102 4.35 -13.86 18.47
CA TYR A 102 3.24 -12.94 18.66
C TYR A 102 1.95 -13.71 18.90
N GLN A 103 1.03 -13.14 19.68
CA GLN A 103 -0.25 -13.80 19.98
C GLN A 103 -1.03 -14.15 18.69
N SER A 104 -1.06 -13.25 17.71
CA SER A 104 -1.72 -13.49 16.42
C SER A 104 -1.07 -14.64 15.63
N THR A 105 0.25 -14.74 15.62
CA THR A 105 0.96 -15.84 14.96
C THR A 105 0.68 -17.17 15.63
N VAL A 106 0.68 -17.23 16.97
CA VAL A 106 0.30 -18.45 17.70
C VAL A 106 -1.13 -18.86 17.33
N GLN A 107 -2.07 -17.91 17.29
CA GLN A 107 -3.45 -18.17 16.87
C GLN A 107 -3.54 -18.67 15.43
N HIS A 108 -2.78 -18.08 14.50
CA HIS A 108 -2.71 -18.50 13.09
C HIS A 108 -2.24 -19.94 12.95
N GLU A 109 -1.10 -20.29 13.55
CA GLU A 109 -0.54 -21.63 13.45
C GLU A 109 -1.41 -22.69 14.16
N VAL A 110 -2.09 -22.29 15.22
CA VAL A 110 -3.08 -23.14 15.89
C VAL A 110 -4.33 -23.33 15.05
N LEU A 111 -4.81 -22.29 14.36
CA LEU A 111 -5.93 -22.41 13.42
C LEU A 111 -5.60 -23.37 12.29
N HIS A 112 -4.39 -23.36 11.75
CA HIS A 112 -3.93 -24.42 10.86
C HIS A 112 -4.05 -25.80 11.52
N ALA A 113 -3.51 -26.00 12.72
CA ALA A 113 -3.60 -27.27 13.44
C ALA A 113 -5.05 -27.72 13.75
N LEU A 114 -5.99 -26.79 13.87
CA LEU A 114 -7.42 -27.06 14.00
C LEU A 114 -8.12 -27.37 12.66
N GLY A 115 -7.44 -27.10 11.54
CA GLY A 115 -7.84 -27.50 10.20
C GLY A 115 -7.98 -26.36 9.21
N PHE A 116 -7.82 -25.09 9.60
CA PHE A 116 -8.14 -23.97 8.74
C PHE A 116 -7.07 -23.70 7.67
N HIS A 117 -7.53 -23.49 6.43
CA HIS A 117 -6.72 -22.92 5.35
C HIS A 117 -6.73 -21.39 5.43
N HIS A 118 -5.80 -20.75 4.73
CA HIS A 118 -5.77 -19.30 4.60
C HIS A 118 -7.02 -18.72 3.92
N GLU A 119 -7.33 -17.46 4.20
CA GLU A 119 -8.53 -16.79 3.69
C GLU A 119 -8.43 -16.48 2.19
N GLN A 120 -7.24 -16.14 1.68
CA GLN A 120 -7.04 -15.84 0.25
C GLN A 120 -7.18 -17.04 -0.68
N VAL A 121 -7.14 -18.27 -0.15
CA VAL A 121 -7.29 -19.49 -0.95
C VAL A 121 -8.73 -20.01 -0.99
N ARG A 122 -9.71 -19.33 -0.39
CA ARG A 122 -11.12 -19.77 -0.44
C ARG A 122 -11.63 -19.96 -1.87
N SER A 123 -12.56 -20.90 -2.04
CA SER A 123 -13.18 -21.18 -3.35
C SER A 123 -13.95 -19.97 -3.93
N ASP A 124 -14.52 -19.13 -3.06
CA ASP A 124 -15.28 -17.92 -3.39
C ASP A 124 -14.44 -16.64 -3.35
N ARG A 125 -13.14 -16.71 -3.04
CA ARG A 125 -12.27 -15.52 -2.88
C ARG A 125 -12.30 -14.58 -4.09
N ASP A 126 -12.52 -15.13 -5.28
CA ASP A 126 -12.64 -14.35 -6.53
C ASP A 126 -13.81 -13.38 -6.52
N GLN A 127 -14.77 -13.46 -5.61
CA GLN A 127 -15.82 -12.46 -5.43
C GLN A 127 -15.33 -11.22 -4.66
N TYR A 128 -14.24 -11.35 -3.88
CA TYR A 128 -13.80 -10.33 -2.92
C TYR A 128 -12.42 -9.76 -3.25
N VAL A 129 -11.49 -10.61 -3.69
CA VAL A 129 -10.11 -10.26 -4.01
C VAL A 129 -9.70 -10.70 -5.40
N ARG A 130 -8.69 -10.02 -5.94
CA ARG A 130 -7.99 -10.42 -7.15
C ARG A 130 -6.53 -10.68 -6.84
N ILE A 131 -6.04 -11.83 -7.30
CA ILE A 131 -4.60 -12.14 -7.28
C ILE A 131 -3.97 -11.53 -8.52
N LEU A 132 -2.94 -10.71 -8.32
CA LEU A 132 -2.11 -10.11 -9.36
C LEU A 132 -0.89 -11.01 -9.59
N SER A 133 -1.11 -12.13 -10.28
CA SER A 133 -0.09 -13.18 -10.48
C SER A 133 1.20 -12.67 -11.12
N GLN A 134 1.11 -11.60 -11.92
CA GLN A 134 2.28 -10.92 -12.51
C GLN A 134 3.23 -10.29 -11.48
N ASN A 135 2.76 -10.04 -10.26
CA ASN A 135 3.55 -9.50 -9.15
C ASN A 135 4.03 -10.59 -8.18
N VAL A 136 3.59 -11.84 -8.34
CA VAL A 136 3.93 -12.95 -7.44
C VAL A 136 5.26 -13.58 -7.85
N GLN A 137 6.09 -13.96 -6.87
CA GLN A 137 7.28 -14.78 -7.11
C GLN A 137 6.88 -16.11 -7.80
N PRO A 138 7.51 -16.49 -8.93
CA PRO A 138 7.03 -17.63 -9.75
C PRO A 138 6.86 -18.95 -8.98
N ASP A 139 7.77 -19.25 -8.06
CA ASP A 139 7.77 -20.45 -7.21
C ASP A 139 6.73 -20.42 -6.07
N GLN A 140 6.13 -19.26 -5.82
CA GLN A 140 5.16 -19.01 -4.74
C GLN A 140 3.71 -18.94 -5.24
N LEU A 141 3.46 -19.05 -6.56
CA LEU A 141 2.11 -19.06 -7.14
C LEU A 141 1.19 -20.13 -6.54
N LYS A 142 1.76 -21.25 -6.08
CA LYS A 142 1.03 -22.32 -5.40
C LYS A 142 0.29 -21.86 -4.13
N ASN A 143 0.79 -20.85 -3.42
CA ASN A 143 0.18 -20.34 -2.19
C ASN A 143 -1.12 -19.54 -2.41
N PHE A 144 -1.42 -19.22 -3.67
CA PHE A 144 -2.62 -18.46 -4.09
C PHE A 144 -3.65 -19.34 -4.81
N GLN A 145 -3.39 -20.64 -4.94
CA GLN A 145 -4.31 -21.56 -5.59
C GLN A 145 -5.55 -21.74 -4.72
N LYS A 146 -6.73 -21.59 -5.34
CA LYS A 146 -8.00 -21.78 -4.62
C LYS A 146 -8.13 -23.24 -4.19
N VAL A 147 -8.58 -23.42 -2.96
CA VAL A 147 -9.00 -24.70 -2.42
C VAL A 147 -10.53 -24.76 -2.40
N PRO A 148 -11.16 -25.89 -2.74
CA PRO A 148 -12.61 -26.07 -2.55
C PRO A 148 -13.00 -25.77 -1.09
N THR A 149 -14.08 -25.06 -0.81
CA THR A 149 -14.47 -24.76 0.57
C THR A 149 -15.98 -24.58 0.65
N ASN A 150 -16.61 -24.90 1.79
CA ASN A 150 -17.99 -24.44 2.08
C ASN A 150 -18.00 -23.13 2.90
N ASN A 151 -16.79 -22.65 3.25
CA ASN A 151 -16.52 -21.45 4.04
C ASN A 151 -17.22 -21.41 5.39
N LEU A 152 -17.72 -22.55 5.86
CA LEU A 152 -18.63 -22.70 6.99
C LEU A 152 -19.76 -21.69 6.98
N LEU A 153 -20.25 -21.29 5.79
CA LEU A 153 -21.28 -20.26 5.60
C LEU A 153 -20.93 -18.89 6.21
N THR A 154 -19.64 -18.54 6.25
CA THR A 154 -19.17 -17.25 6.74
C THR A 154 -18.81 -16.30 5.60
N PRO A 155 -18.99 -14.97 5.80
CA PRO A 155 -18.51 -13.98 4.84
C PRO A 155 -16.98 -14.06 4.70
N TYR A 156 -16.47 -13.44 3.64
CA TYR A 156 -15.03 -13.25 3.44
C TYR A 156 -14.49 -12.24 4.45
N ASP A 157 -13.35 -12.53 5.06
CA ASP A 157 -12.83 -11.75 6.18
C ASP A 157 -11.42 -11.20 5.94
N PHE A 158 -11.34 -9.93 5.56
CA PHE A 158 -10.09 -9.19 5.40
C PHE A 158 -9.33 -8.97 6.72
N SER A 159 -10.00 -9.12 7.87
CA SER A 159 -9.40 -8.96 9.21
C SER A 159 -8.99 -10.30 9.84
N SER A 160 -9.16 -11.41 9.12
CA SER A 160 -8.79 -12.74 9.61
C SER A 160 -7.28 -12.82 9.85
N VAL A 161 -6.87 -13.47 10.95
CA VAL A 161 -5.46 -13.84 11.13
C VAL A 161 -4.96 -14.80 10.06
N MET A 162 -5.87 -15.46 9.33
CA MET A 162 -5.56 -16.40 8.27
C MET A 162 -5.46 -15.74 6.88
N HIS A 163 -5.60 -14.42 6.75
CA HIS A 163 -5.52 -13.74 5.45
C HIS A 163 -4.08 -13.26 5.17
N TYR A 164 -3.55 -13.56 3.98
CA TYR A 164 -2.28 -12.99 3.53
C TYR A 164 -2.31 -11.47 3.38
N GLY A 165 -1.19 -10.83 3.63
CA GLY A 165 -0.96 -9.42 3.36
C GLY A 165 -1.04 -9.08 1.88
N LYS A 166 -1.27 -7.80 1.61
CA LYS A 166 -1.35 -7.23 0.25
C LYS A 166 -0.11 -7.50 -0.60
N TYR A 167 1.07 -7.59 0.03
CA TYR A 167 2.38 -7.68 -0.63
C TYR A 167 3.07 -9.04 -0.45
N ASP A 168 2.39 -10.01 0.18
CA ASP A 168 2.99 -11.31 0.45
C ASP A 168 3.43 -11.98 -0.85
N PHE A 169 4.65 -12.53 -0.84
CA PHE A 169 5.30 -13.16 -1.99
C PHE A 169 5.46 -12.26 -3.22
N SER A 170 5.52 -10.94 -3.04
CA SER A 170 5.79 -10.01 -4.14
C SER A 170 7.20 -10.19 -4.70
N SER A 171 7.32 -10.28 -6.02
CA SER A 171 8.61 -10.33 -6.74
C SER A 171 9.13 -8.93 -7.09
N ASN A 172 8.28 -7.91 -6.96
CA ASN A 172 8.54 -6.58 -7.49
C ASN A 172 8.07 -5.47 -6.54
N GLY A 173 7.79 -5.77 -5.27
CA GLY A 173 7.32 -4.79 -4.28
C GLY A 173 5.93 -4.21 -4.55
N LEU A 174 5.21 -4.68 -5.58
CA LEU A 174 3.82 -4.29 -5.85
C LEU A 174 2.84 -5.28 -5.21
N PRO A 175 1.57 -4.88 -5.00
CA PRO A 175 0.55 -5.75 -4.43
C PRO A 175 0.40 -7.07 -5.20
N THR A 176 0.35 -8.19 -4.49
CA THR A 176 0.00 -9.52 -5.03
C THR A 176 -1.49 -9.82 -4.87
N ILE A 177 -2.15 -9.18 -3.90
CA ILE A 177 -3.60 -9.28 -3.65
C ILE A 177 -4.20 -7.87 -3.63
N VAL A 178 -5.35 -7.67 -4.26
CA VAL A 178 -6.13 -6.42 -4.13
C VAL A 178 -7.61 -6.73 -3.90
N ALA A 179 -8.28 -5.96 -3.05
CA ALA A 179 -9.73 -6.11 -2.89
C ALA A 179 -10.47 -5.52 -4.10
N LYS A 180 -11.49 -6.23 -4.60
CA LYS A 180 -12.20 -5.88 -5.84
C LYS A 180 -12.91 -4.53 -5.77
N HIS A 181 -13.46 -4.19 -4.61
CA HIS A 181 -14.25 -2.97 -4.43
C HIS A 181 -13.45 -1.83 -3.77
N ASN A 182 -12.23 -2.11 -3.31
CA ASN A 182 -11.35 -1.11 -2.73
C ASN A 182 -9.88 -1.53 -2.89
N TYR A 183 -9.24 -1.09 -3.98
CA TYR A 183 -7.84 -1.41 -4.29
C TYR A 183 -6.83 -0.96 -3.21
N TYR A 184 -7.24 -0.05 -2.32
CA TYR A 184 -6.42 0.50 -1.24
C TYR A 184 -6.80 -0.02 0.14
N LEU A 185 -7.75 -0.96 0.21
CA LEU A 185 -8.00 -1.67 1.45
C LEU A 185 -6.70 -2.35 1.87
N ASP A 186 -6.25 -2.01 3.08
CA ASP A 186 -5.09 -2.62 3.72
C ASP A 186 -5.56 -3.77 4.62
N PHE A 187 -4.91 -4.92 4.50
CA PHE A 187 -5.34 -6.17 5.13
C PHE A 187 -4.16 -7.14 5.31
N GLY A 188 -4.35 -8.19 6.12
CA GLY A 188 -3.30 -9.15 6.48
C GLY A 188 -2.37 -8.69 7.60
N HIS A 189 -2.84 -7.75 8.44
CA HIS A 189 -2.11 -7.19 9.58
C HIS A 189 -2.82 -7.48 10.92
N ALA A 190 -3.54 -8.61 11.02
CA ALA A 190 -4.35 -8.94 12.17
C ALA A 190 -3.50 -9.16 13.45
N HIS A 191 -3.91 -8.52 14.55
CA HIS A 191 -3.27 -8.67 15.87
C HIS A 191 -3.93 -9.73 16.76
N GLN A 192 -5.12 -10.21 16.38
CA GLN A 192 -5.84 -11.27 17.06
C GLN A 192 -6.89 -11.90 16.12
N MET A 193 -7.37 -13.10 16.46
CA MET A 193 -8.53 -13.71 15.78
C MET A 193 -9.69 -12.73 15.65
N SER A 194 -10.26 -12.66 14.44
CA SER A 194 -11.46 -11.90 14.20
C SER A 194 -12.70 -12.62 14.78
N PRO A 195 -13.85 -11.93 14.91
CA PRO A 195 -15.12 -12.58 15.21
C PRO A 195 -15.48 -13.70 14.21
N ASN A 196 -15.02 -13.57 12.96
CA ASN A 196 -15.29 -14.57 11.93
C ASN A 196 -14.41 -15.81 12.11
N ASP A 197 -13.12 -15.65 12.46
CA ASP A 197 -12.22 -16.75 12.81
C ASP A 197 -12.83 -17.60 13.94
N ILE A 198 -13.30 -16.94 15.01
CA ILE A 198 -13.96 -17.56 16.15
C ILE A 198 -15.25 -18.29 15.71
N THR A 199 -16.07 -17.62 14.90
CA THR A 199 -17.32 -18.21 14.36
C THR A 199 -17.03 -19.48 13.57
N ARG A 200 -15.97 -19.48 12.76
CA ARG A 200 -15.56 -20.65 11.97
C ARG A 200 -15.10 -21.80 12.87
N VAL A 201 -14.30 -21.53 13.91
CA VAL A 201 -13.93 -22.57 14.91
C VAL A 201 -15.19 -23.14 15.58
N ASN A 202 -16.12 -22.28 16.00
CA ASN A 202 -17.34 -22.70 16.68
C ASN A 202 -18.26 -23.53 15.79
N ARG A 203 -18.41 -23.18 14.51
CA ARG A 203 -19.18 -23.96 13.53
C ARG A 203 -18.51 -25.31 13.26
N LEU A 204 -17.20 -25.34 13.08
CA LEU A 204 -16.46 -26.57 12.78
C LEU A 204 -16.59 -27.62 13.89
N TYR A 205 -16.45 -27.18 15.14
CA TYR A 205 -16.48 -28.05 16.31
C TYR A 205 -17.85 -28.08 17.01
N GLY A 206 -18.88 -27.44 16.44
CA GLY A 206 -20.23 -27.39 16.99
C GLY A 206 -20.26 -26.87 18.43
N CYS A 207 -19.48 -25.84 18.73
CA CYS A 207 -19.46 -25.21 20.04
C CYS A 207 -20.82 -24.53 20.29
N ARG A 208 -21.54 -24.98 21.32
CA ARG A 208 -22.81 -24.36 21.73
C ARG A 208 -22.48 -23.18 22.65
N SER A 209 -23.07 -22.02 22.40
CA SER A 209 -23.17 -20.98 23.43
C SER A 209 -24.02 -21.53 24.57
N GLU A 210 -23.60 -21.29 25.82
CA GLU A 210 -24.56 -21.41 26.93
C GLU A 210 -25.67 -20.38 26.66
N PRO A 211 -26.96 -20.73 26.88
CA PRO A 211 -27.98 -19.70 26.96
C PRO A 211 -27.52 -18.75 28.05
N GLN A 212 -27.29 -17.48 27.69
CA GLN A 212 -27.19 -16.44 28.71
C GLN A 212 -28.49 -16.55 29.50
N ARG A 213 -28.40 -16.95 30.78
CA ARG A 213 -29.52 -16.74 31.69
C ARG A 213 -29.71 -15.23 31.68
N HIS A 214 -30.77 -14.76 31.03
CA HIS A 214 -31.27 -13.43 31.30
C HIS A 214 -31.46 -13.38 32.81
N ALA A 215 -30.61 -12.60 33.47
CA ALA A 215 -30.81 -12.23 34.85
C ALA A 215 -32.03 -11.29 34.87
N ASP A 216 -33.21 -11.90 34.83
CA ASP A 216 -34.43 -11.27 35.33
C ASP A 216 -34.27 -11.18 36.85
N SER A 217 -33.71 -10.06 37.28
CA SER A 217 -33.82 -9.57 38.64
C SER A 217 -33.65 -8.06 38.59
N GLY A 218 -34.77 -7.35 38.75
CA GLY A 218 -34.76 -5.91 38.97
C GLY A 218 -33.87 -5.53 40.17
N PRO A 219 -33.51 -4.24 40.30
CA PRO A 219 -32.54 -3.81 41.29
C PRO A 219 -33.17 -3.84 42.69
N PRO A 220 -32.50 -4.39 43.72
CA PRO A 220 -32.83 -4.02 45.08
C PRO A 220 -32.14 -2.70 45.40
N SER A 221 -32.94 -1.77 45.91
CA SER A 221 -32.50 -0.56 46.58
C SER A 221 -31.71 -0.89 47.85
N SER A 222 -30.55 -0.29 48.04
CA SER A 222 -30.02 -0.01 49.39
C SER A 222 -28.78 0.89 49.35
N THR A 223 -29.00 2.13 49.80
CA THR A 223 -28.16 2.93 50.71
C THR A 223 -26.64 2.99 50.47
N MET A 224 -26.18 4.15 49.98
CA MET A 224 -24.77 4.55 50.03
C MET A 224 -24.35 4.93 51.45
N THR A 225 -23.22 4.38 51.90
CA THR A 225 -22.38 4.95 52.97
C THR A 225 -21.04 5.38 52.34
N PRO A 226 -20.51 6.58 52.64
CA PRO A 226 -19.31 7.09 52.00
C PRO A 226 -18.07 6.66 52.79
N VAL A 227 -17.10 6.01 52.12
CA VAL A 227 -15.75 5.84 52.65
C VAL A 227 -14.85 6.84 51.94
N LEU A 228 -14.26 7.73 52.74
CA LEU A 228 -13.34 8.79 52.35
C LEU A 228 -12.16 8.25 51.54
N LEU A 229 -11.95 8.83 50.35
CA LEU A 229 -10.69 8.72 49.61
C LEU A 229 -9.85 9.97 49.94
N PHE A 230 -8.82 9.81 50.76
CA PHE A 230 -7.81 10.83 51.01
C PHE A 230 -6.91 10.97 49.77
N ILE A 231 -6.99 12.13 49.11
CA ILE A 231 -6.04 12.56 48.08
C ILE A 231 -4.86 13.21 48.80
N LEU A 232 -3.68 12.61 48.70
CA LEU A 232 -2.42 13.20 49.14
C LEU A 232 -1.72 13.85 47.94
N ILE A 233 -1.75 15.17 47.92
CA ILE A 233 -0.92 16.06 47.10
C ILE A 233 0.39 16.27 47.84
N LEU A 234 1.53 16.15 47.15
CA LEU A 234 2.89 16.71 47.37
C LEU A 234 3.87 15.82 46.56
N SER A 235 4.84 16.27 45.78
CA SER A 235 5.43 17.58 45.53
C SER A 235 5.99 17.58 44.10
N VAL A 236 5.95 18.74 43.44
CA VAL A 236 6.76 19.03 42.26
C VAL A 236 8.15 19.43 42.75
N MET A 237 9.18 18.73 42.27
CA MET A 237 10.56 19.24 42.27
C MET A 237 10.97 19.46 40.83
N ASP A 238 11.48 20.67 40.60
CA ASP A 238 12.08 21.16 39.37
C ASP A 238 13.12 20.18 38.83
N VAL A 239 12.95 19.81 37.56
CA VAL A 239 14.05 19.35 36.72
C VAL A 239 14.10 20.29 35.53
N SER A 240 15.04 21.22 35.57
CA SER A 240 15.50 21.98 34.42
C SER A 240 15.92 21.02 33.31
N VAL A 241 15.10 20.92 32.27
CA VAL A 241 15.52 20.35 30.99
C VAL A 241 16.10 21.49 30.17
N ALA A 242 17.43 21.53 30.10
CA ALA A 242 18.15 22.33 29.13
C ALA A 242 17.72 21.91 27.72
N ALA A 243 17.34 22.90 26.91
CA ALA A 243 17.02 22.73 25.50
C ALA A 243 18.22 22.12 24.76
N PRO A 244 18.03 21.12 23.87
CA PRO A 244 19.06 20.80 22.92
C PRO A 244 19.15 21.95 21.91
N ALA A 245 20.40 22.37 21.69
CA ALA A 245 20.79 23.36 20.72
C ALA A 245 20.19 23.07 19.35
N SER A 246 19.86 24.15 18.65
CA SER A 246 19.53 24.23 17.23
C SER A 246 20.31 23.21 16.40
N SER A 247 19.60 22.20 15.90
CA SER A 247 20.04 21.52 14.69
C SER A 247 19.98 22.56 13.57
N GLU A 248 21.15 22.96 13.07
CA GLU A 248 21.26 23.65 11.79
C GLU A 248 20.47 22.84 10.77
N GLU A 249 19.38 23.41 10.25
CA GLU A 249 18.73 22.87 9.06
C GLU A 249 19.74 22.93 7.93
N GLN A 250 20.41 21.80 7.71
CA GLN A 250 21.16 21.56 6.50
C GLN A 250 20.14 21.61 5.36
N SER A 251 20.13 22.72 4.64
CA SER A 251 19.35 22.87 3.42
C SER A 251 19.91 21.90 2.39
N ASP A 252 19.37 20.68 2.36
CA ASP A 252 19.62 19.76 1.25
C ASP A 252 19.23 20.49 -0.04
N GLU A 253 20.22 20.83 -0.84
CA GLU A 253 20.08 21.50 -2.13
C GLU A 253 19.54 20.46 -3.11
N PHE A 254 18.21 20.36 -3.18
CA PHE A 254 17.52 19.45 -4.11
C PHE A 254 17.72 19.95 -5.55
N PRO A 255 18.02 19.06 -6.52
CA PRO A 255 18.18 19.45 -7.91
C PRO A 255 16.90 20.09 -8.45
N GLU A 256 17.03 21.19 -9.20
CA GLU A 256 15.91 21.92 -9.78
C GLU A 256 15.13 21.02 -10.76
N ILE A 257 13.79 21.16 -10.86
CA ILE A 257 13.00 20.39 -11.85
C ILE A 257 13.62 20.55 -13.25
N ALA A 258 14.07 21.76 -13.63
CA ALA A 258 14.73 21.97 -14.92
C ALA A 258 16.11 21.30 -15.05
N ASP A 259 16.87 21.14 -13.97
CA ASP A 259 18.14 20.39 -13.99
C ASP A 259 17.90 18.88 -14.12
N MET A 260 16.73 18.41 -13.72
CA MET A 260 16.26 17.04 -13.95
C MET A 260 15.80 16.78 -15.40
N LEU A 261 15.52 17.85 -16.16
CA LEU A 261 15.09 17.82 -17.58
C LEU A 261 16.23 18.04 -18.58
N LEU A 262 17.45 18.28 -18.10
CA LEU A 262 18.61 18.39 -18.98
C LEU A 262 19.10 16.98 -19.38
N GLU A 263 19.22 16.77 -20.68
CA GLU A 263 19.92 15.64 -21.31
C GLU A 263 21.29 15.41 -20.63
N PRO A 264 21.70 14.15 -20.41
CA PRO A 264 22.86 13.84 -19.58
C PRO A 264 24.15 14.42 -20.17
N LYS A 265 24.90 15.19 -19.37
CA LYS A 265 26.35 15.23 -19.54
C LYS A 265 26.87 13.82 -19.25
N ILE A 266 27.49 13.21 -20.26
CA ILE A 266 28.11 11.89 -20.20
C ILE A 266 29.03 11.83 -18.98
N GLN A 267 28.57 11.16 -17.92
CA GLN A 267 29.45 10.70 -16.85
C GLN A 267 29.75 9.23 -17.14
N LEU A 268 31.01 8.96 -17.48
CA LEU A 268 31.51 7.63 -17.77
C LEU A 268 31.27 6.67 -16.60
N GLY A 269 30.50 5.62 -16.86
CA GLY A 269 30.70 4.30 -16.26
C GLY A 269 29.65 3.86 -15.22
N LEU A 270 29.07 2.69 -15.52
CA LEU A 270 28.26 1.80 -14.66
C LEU A 270 26.73 1.98 -14.68
N ASP A 271 26.10 1.95 -15.85
CA ASP A 271 24.70 1.49 -15.96
C ASP A 271 24.54 0.70 -17.27
N GLY A 272 23.78 -0.40 -17.23
CA GLY A 272 23.54 -1.29 -18.38
C GLY A 272 22.79 -0.60 -19.53
N PRO A 273 22.61 -1.26 -20.68
CA PRO A 273 22.08 -0.60 -21.88
C PRO A 273 20.69 -0.02 -21.60
N GLU A 274 20.61 1.31 -21.57
CA GLU A 274 19.35 2.03 -21.58
C GLU A 274 18.64 1.69 -22.90
N ASP A 275 17.41 1.18 -22.83
CA ASP A 275 16.55 0.98 -24.00
C ASP A 275 16.15 2.36 -24.53
N ASP A 276 17.04 2.95 -25.31
CA ASP A 276 16.93 4.26 -25.96
C ASP A 276 16.13 4.18 -27.28
N SER A 277 15.37 3.09 -27.49
CA SER A 277 14.50 2.98 -28.65
C SER A 277 13.23 3.82 -28.44
N GLU A 278 13.28 5.03 -29.01
CA GLU A 278 12.20 6.03 -29.15
C GLU A 278 11.88 6.86 -27.90
N THR A 279 12.80 7.74 -27.51
CA THR A 279 12.44 8.94 -26.74
C THR A 279 11.57 9.85 -27.64
N PRO A 280 10.31 10.16 -27.27
CA PRO A 280 9.46 11.01 -28.08
C PRO A 280 9.99 12.45 -28.08
N ARG A 281 9.59 13.25 -29.08
CA ARG A 281 9.90 14.67 -29.07
C ARG A 281 9.26 15.34 -27.84
N LEU A 282 10.08 16.03 -27.03
CA LEU A 282 9.65 16.70 -25.81
C LEU A 282 9.52 18.23 -25.98
N GLU A 283 8.52 18.83 -25.35
CA GLU A 283 8.47 20.27 -25.02
C GLU A 283 8.72 20.43 -23.51
N GLY A 284 10.00 20.50 -23.13
CA GLY A 284 10.41 20.36 -21.74
C GLY A 284 10.35 18.89 -21.32
N ASP A 285 9.37 18.54 -20.50
CA ASP A 285 9.01 17.21 -19.98
C ASP A 285 7.67 16.69 -20.54
N ILE A 286 7.04 17.41 -21.47
CA ILE A 286 5.81 16.95 -22.11
C ILE A 286 6.15 16.26 -23.44
N ALA A 287 5.83 14.97 -23.55
CA ALA A 287 5.97 14.20 -24.78
C ALA A 287 4.85 14.55 -25.78
N ILE A 288 5.24 14.84 -27.03
CA ILE A 288 4.32 15.09 -28.15
C ILE A 288 4.14 13.80 -28.96
N PRO A 289 2.91 13.29 -29.12
CA PRO A 289 2.66 12.14 -30.01
C PRO A 289 2.93 12.49 -31.48
N ASP A 290 3.54 11.58 -32.25
CA ASP A 290 3.86 11.76 -33.68
C ASP A 290 2.63 11.86 -34.59
N ALA A 291 1.46 11.39 -34.12
CA ALA A 291 0.19 11.48 -34.83
C ALA A 291 -0.72 12.57 -34.22
N LEU A 292 -0.89 13.65 -34.98
CA LEU A 292 -1.85 14.75 -34.82
C LEU A 292 -1.45 15.85 -33.82
N THR A 293 -1.27 17.04 -34.40
CA THR A 293 -1.27 18.38 -33.81
C THR A 293 -2.43 18.61 -32.84
N ARG A 294 -2.31 18.12 -31.61
CA ARG A 294 -3.24 18.47 -30.52
C ARG A 294 -2.61 19.57 -29.69
N ASN A 295 -2.89 20.82 -30.08
CA ASN A 295 -2.57 21.99 -29.26
C ASN A 295 -3.06 21.77 -27.82
N ALA A 296 -2.22 22.15 -26.86
CA ALA A 296 -2.24 21.68 -25.48
C ALA A 296 -3.40 22.17 -24.59
N ASP A 297 -4.48 22.73 -25.14
CA ASP A 297 -5.61 23.20 -24.32
C ASP A 297 -6.92 23.40 -25.11
N PRO A 298 -7.24 22.41 -25.95
CA PRO A 298 -8.61 21.91 -26.07
C PRO A 298 -8.75 20.41 -25.73
N CYS A 299 -7.68 19.73 -25.31
CA CYS A 299 -7.66 18.27 -25.14
C CYS A 299 -8.60 17.81 -24.01
N THR A 300 -8.63 18.56 -22.90
CA THR A 300 -9.53 18.30 -21.78
C THR A 300 -11.00 18.60 -22.13
N ALA A 301 -11.25 19.43 -23.15
CA ALA A 301 -12.59 19.69 -23.67
C ALA A 301 -13.08 18.65 -24.71
N ARG A 302 -12.19 17.81 -25.27
CA ARG A 302 -12.51 16.91 -26.42
C ARG A 302 -12.04 15.45 -26.25
N GLY A 303 -11.95 14.94 -25.03
CA GLY A 303 -11.83 13.49 -24.78
C GLY A 303 -10.46 12.96 -24.33
N CYS A 304 -9.51 13.83 -23.99
CA CYS A 304 -8.20 13.43 -23.42
C CYS A 304 -8.21 13.32 -21.89
N LYS A 305 -9.38 13.37 -21.24
CA LYS A 305 -9.50 13.09 -19.80
C LYS A 305 -9.54 11.59 -19.56
N TRP A 306 -9.08 11.18 -18.38
CA TRP A 306 -9.41 9.86 -17.86
C TRP A 306 -10.91 9.76 -17.55
N PRO A 307 -11.57 8.66 -17.89
CA PRO A 307 -13.00 8.52 -17.67
C PRO A 307 -13.32 8.49 -16.17
N LYS A 308 -14.41 9.17 -15.79
CA LYS A 308 -14.97 9.09 -14.44
C LYS A 308 -16.04 7.98 -14.40
N THR A 309 -15.96 7.13 -13.38
CA THR A 309 -16.91 6.05 -13.13
C THR A 309 -17.46 6.21 -11.71
N GLY A 310 -18.75 6.54 -11.59
CA GLY A 310 -19.33 6.91 -10.29
C GLY A 310 -18.67 8.17 -9.74
N ASP A 311 -18.20 8.12 -8.50
CA ASP A 311 -17.55 9.26 -7.84
C ASP A 311 -16.05 9.38 -8.12
N TYR A 312 -15.42 8.35 -8.72
CA TYR A 312 -13.96 8.27 -8.88
C TYR A 312 -13.49 8.24 -10.34
N VAL A 313 -12.25 8.65 -10.55
CA VAL A 313 -11.53 8.54 -11.82
C VAL A 313 -10.42 7.51 -11.64
N TYR A 314 -10.59 6.33 -12.21
CA TYR A 314 -9.60 5.26 -12.10
C TYR A 314 -8.58 5.38 -13.24
N VAL A 315 -7.30 5.50 -12.87
CA VAL A 315 -6.17 5.61 -13.81
C VAL A 315 -5.29 4.37 -13.64
N PRO A 316 -5.42 3.37 -14.51
CA PRO A 316 -4.61 2.16 -14.41
C PRO A 316 -3.12 2.43 -14.66
N TYR A 317 -2.23 1.75 -13.95
CA TYR A 317 -0.79 1.87 -14.13
C TYR A 317 -0.03 0.53 -14.05
N THR A 318 1.15 0.48 -14.67
CA THR A 318 2.19 -0.53 -14.46
C THR A 318 3.50 0.14 -14.09
N ILE A 319 4.34 -0.52 -13.28
CA ILE A 319 5.69 -0.03 -12.93
C ILE A 319 6.73 -1.07 -13.37
N SER A 320 7.64 -0.65 -14.24
CA SER A 320 8.70 -1.46 -14.87
C SER A 320 9.54 -2.23 -13.83
N SER A 321 9.89 -3.49 -14.16
CA SER A 321 10.83 -4.35 -13.41
C SER A 321 12.19 -3.71 -13.12
N GLN A 322 12.58 -2.68 -13.88
CA GLN A 322 13.84 -1.94 -13.70
C GLN A 322 13.97 -1.24 -12.34
N TYR A 323 12.86 -0.89 -11.69
CA TYR A 323 12.89 -0.22 -10.38
C TYR A 323 13.06 -1.22 -9.24
N SER A 324 13.94 -0.89 -8.28
CA SER A 324 14.04 -1.60 -7.00
C SER A 324 12.78 -1.42 -6.15
N CYS A 325 12.59 -2.26 -5.11
CA CYS A 325 11.45 -2.12 -4.20
C CYS A 325 11.38 -0.73 -3.54
N GLN A 326 12.52 -0.16 -3.13
CA GLN A 326 12.58 1.19 -2.55
C GLN A 326 12.20 2.27 -3.56
N GLN A 327 12.65 2.15 -4.81
CA GLN A 327 12.31 3.09 -5.87
C GLN A 327 10.81 3.05 -6.20
N ARG A 328 10.21 1.85 -6.19
CA ARG A 328 8.76 1.68 -6.39
C ARG A 328 7.93 2.25 -5.26
N ASP A 329 8.40 2.14 -4.02
CA ASP A 329 7.73 2.74 -2.85
C ASP A 329 7.58 4.26 -3.04
N VAL A 330 8.62 4.94 -3.54
CA VAL A 330 8.52 6.38 -3.87
C VAL A 330 7.48 6.65 -4.96
N ILE A 331 7.45 5.85 -6.02
CA ILE A 331 6.45 5.99 -7.11
C ILE A 331 5.03 5.75 -6.57
N VAL A 332 4.83 4.69 -5.77
CA VAL A 332 3.54 4.34 -5.17
C VAL A 332 3.06 5.45 -4.23
N LYS A 333 3.94 6.00 -3.36
CA LYS A 333 3.61 7.16 -2.53
C LYS A 333 3.19 8.37 -3.36
N GLY A 334 3.85 8.61 -4.50
CA GLY A 334 3.44 9.64 -5.45
C GLY A 334 2.04 9.41 -6.03
N LEU A 335 1.73 8.18 -6.46
CA LEU A 335 0.41 7.78 -6.96
C LEU A 335 -0.68 7.91 -5.88
N GLU A 336 -0.39 7.51 -4.64
CA GLU A 336 -1.31 7.53 -3.51
C GLU A 336 -1.58 8.93 -2.97
N SER A 337 -0.64 9.86 -3.16
CA SER A 337 -0.79 11.25 -2.70
C SER A 337 -2.01 11.99 -3.29
N PHE A 338 -2.56 11.53 -4.41
CA PHE A 338 -3.77 12.08 -5.02
C PHE A 338 -5.06 11.64 -4.31
N HIS A 339 -5.05 10.54 -3.55
CA HIS A 339 -6.29 9.87 -3.14
C HIS A 339 -7.02 10.61 -2.03
N ASN A 340 -6.28 11.30 -1.16
CA ASN A 340 -6.85 12.01 -0.01
C ASN A 340 -7.47 13.37 -0.37
N SER A 341 -7.05 13.97 -1.48
CA SER A 341 -7.42 15.33 -1.85
C SER A 341 -8.16 15.44 -3.18
N THR A 342 -8.26 14.33 -3.92
CA THR A 342 -8.96 14.28 -5.22
C THR A 342 -9.79 13.02 -5.36
N CYS A 343 -10.62 12.95 -6.40
CA CYS A 343 -11.32 11.73 -6.81
C CYS A 343 -10.52 10.84 -7.77
N VAL A 344 -9.25 11.18 -8.08
CA VAL A 344 -8.38 10.35 -8.91
C VAL A 344 -7.84 9.17 -8.10
N ARG A 345 -7.88 7.98 -8.66
CA ARG A 345 -7.42 6.72 -8.08
C ARG A 345 -6.50 6.00 -9.05
N PHE A 346 -5.20 6.05 -8.79
CA PHE A 346 -4.21 5.32 -9.56
C PHE A 346 -4.19 3.85 -9.13
N VAL A 347 -4.65 2.95 -10.00
CA VAL A 347 -4.86 1.53 -9.66
C VAL A 347 -3.93 0.60 -10.45
N PRO A 348 -3.45 -0.51 -9.88
CA PRO A 348 -2.71 -1.50 -10.64
C PRO A 348 -3.46 -1.93 -11.90
N ARG A 349 -2.75 -2.04 -13.03
CA ARG A 349 -3.36 -2.46 -14.29
C ARG A 349 -3.89 -3.89 -14.19
N LEU A 350 -5.10 -4.07 -14.72
CA LEU A 350 -5.77 -5.35 -14.90
C LEU A 350 -5.84 -5.69 -16.40
N PRO A 351 -5.97 -6.97 -16.80
CA PRO A 351 -6.01 -7.37 -18.21
C PRO A 351 -7.07 -6.63 -19.05
N GLU A 352 -8.21 -6.30 -18.46
CA GLU A 352 -9.29 -5.54 -19.11
C GLU A 352 -8.98 -4.05 -19.32
N HIS A 353 -7.98 -3.50 -18.62
CA HIS A 353 -7.59 -2.10 -18.77
C HIS A 353 -6.83 -1.90 -20.09
N LYS A 354 -7.56 -1.42 -21.11
CA LYS A 354 -7.01 -1.09 -22.43
C LYS A 354 -6.14 0.16 -22.44
N HIS A 355 -6.44 1.12 -21.56
CA HIS A 355 -5.74 2.41 -21.43
C HIS A 355 -5.09 2.50 -20.07
N TYR A 356 -3.78 2.77 -20.02
CA TYR A 356 -3.03 2.78 -18.77
C TYR A 356 -1.70 3.53 -18.92
N ILE A 357 -1.15 3.98 -17.79
CA ILE A 357 0.18 4.57 -17.70
C ILE A 357 1.23 3.46 -17.51
N SER A 358 2.25 3.42 -18.35
CA SER A 358 3.40 2.52 -18.24
C SER A 358 4.60 3.27 -17.72
N ILE A 359 4.84 3.18 -16.41
CA ILE A 359 5.94 3.86 -15.73
C ILE A 359 7.22 3.05 -15.91
N PHE A 360 8.25 3.68 -16.48
CA PHE A 360 9.53 3.03 -16.79
C PHE A 360 10.70 4.03 -16.64
N SER A 361 11.93 3.52 -16.52
CA SER A 361 13.11 4.36 -16.41
C SER A 361 13.70 4.62 -17.80
N GLY A 362 13.30 5.71 -18.44
CA GLY A 362 13.93 6.21 -19.65
C GLY A 362 14.86 7.41 -19.38
N SER A 363 15.23 8.12 -20.44
CA SER A 363 15.96 9.39 -20.33
C SER A 363 15.06 10.49 -19.77
N GLY A 364 15.49 11.10 -18.66
CA GLY A 364 14.80 12.21 -17.99
C GLY A 364 13.45 11.85 -17.33
N CYS A 365 12.77 12.90 -16.89
CA CYS A 365 11.43 12.85 -16.32
C CYS A 365 10.47 13.44 -17.36
N TRP A 366 9.46 12.67 -17.79
CA TRP A 366 8.50 13.16 -18.76
C TRP A 366 7.23 12.31 -18.81
N SER A 367 6.17 12.92 -19.34
CA SER A 367 4.86 12.30 -19.49
C SER A 367 4.12 12.85 -20.70
N TYR A 368 3.10 12.14 -21.16
CA TYR A 368 2.16 12.66 -22.15
C TYR A 368 1.11 13.54 -21.49
N LEU A 369 0.59 14.52 -22.23
CA LEU A 369 -0.50 15.38 -21.76
C LEU A 369 -1.87 14.68 -21.88
N GLY A 370 -2.43 14.28 -20.76
CA GLY A 370 -3.75 13.62 -20.67
C GLY A 370 -3.73 12.13 -21.04
N ARG A 371 -4.93 11.55 -21.19
CA ARG A 371 -5.14 10.16 -21.56
C ARG A 371 -4.97 9.95 -23.07
N LEU A 372 -4.12 8.99 -23.43
CA LEU A 372 -3.96 8.46 -24.78
C LEU A 372 -4.68 7.12 -24.97
N ASN A 373 -4.67 6.64 -26.22
CA ASN A 373 -5.15 5.30 -26.54
C ASN A 373 -4.05 4.27 -26.28
N GLY A 374 -4.42 3.08 -25.78
CA GLY A 374 -3.44 2.05 -25.40
C GLY A 374 -2.60 2.41 -24.16
N ALA A 375 -1.42 1.81 -24.09
CA ALA A 375 -0.41 2.11 -23.09
C ALA A 375 0.27 3.46 -23.40
N GLN A 376 0.38 4.35 -22.43
CA GLN A 376 1.18 5.58 -22.55
C GLN A 376 2.40 5.51 -21.63
N LYS A 377 3.59 5.71 -22.18
CA LYS A 377 4.84 5.75 -21.41
C LYS A 377 4.87 6.99 -20.50
N LEU A 378 5.39 6.84 -19.29
CA LEU A 378 5.75 7.92 -18.37
C LEU A 378 7.15 7.60 -17.85
N SER A 379 8.13 8.44 -18.16
CA SER A 379 9.52 8.23 -17.77
C SER A 379 9.79 8.83 -16.40
N LEU A 380 10.32 8.02 -15.50
CA LEU A 380 10.94 8.47 -14.26
C LEU A 380 12.32 7.85 -14.18
N ARG A 381 13.35 8.54 -14.67
CA ARG A 381 14.74 8.05 -14.57
C ARG A 381 15.08 7.69 -13.12
N ARG A 382 15.60 6.48 -12.90
CA ARG A 382 15.95 5.93 -11.57
C ARG A 382 16.82 6.87 -10.74
N ASN A 383 17.76 7.53 -11.40
CA ASN A 383 18.65 8.51 -10.79
C ASN A 383 18.21 9.92 -11.24
N GLY A 384 17.52 10.64 -10.35
CA GLY A 384 17.09 12.02 -10.57
C GLY A 384 15.58 12.23 -10.47
N CYS A 385 14.74 11.34 -11.01
CA CYS A 385 13.28 11.61 -11.08
C CYS A 385 12.47 11.07 -9.89
N LEU A 386 13.08 10.28 -9.00
CA LEU A 386 12.37 9.60 -7.92
C LEU A 386 12.23 10.48 -6.68
N HIS A 387 11.56 11.62 -6.87
CA HIS A 387 11.12 12.53 -5.82
C HIS A 387 9.61 12.67 -5.86
N GLN A 388 8.97 12.85 -4.70
CA GLN A 388 7.51 12.93 -4.63
C GLN A 388 6.94 14.05 -5.51
N SER A 389 7.56 15.23 -5.52
CA SER A 389 7.16 16.37 -6.36
C SER A 389 7.21 16.01 -7.86
N THR A 390 8.30 15.38 -8.31
CA THR A 390 8.47 14.98 -9.70
C THR A 390 7.45 13.92 -10.12
N VAL A 391 7.22 12.90 -9.28
CA VAL A 391 6.19 11.90 -9.56
C VAL A 391 4.81 12.57 -9.69
N GLN A 392 4.47 13.49 -8.79
CA GLN A 392 3.22 14.25 -8.87
C GLN A 392 3.14 15.11 -10.14
N HIS A 393 4.24 15.77 -10.53
CA HIS A 393 4.36 16.59 -11.73
C HIS A 393 4.03 15.77 -12.99
N GLU A 394 4.70 14.63 -13.17
CA GLU A 394 4.48 13.78 -14.35
C GLU A 394 3.09 13.15 -14.40
N LEU A 395 2.50 12.87 -13.22
CA LEU A 395 1.13 12.40 -13.12
C LEU A 395 0.12 13.51 -13.43
N LEU A 396 0.39 14.77 -13.07
CA LEU A 396 -0.44 15.92 -13.47
C LEU A 396 -0.41 16.12 -14.98
N HIS A 397 0.73 15.95 -15.64
CA HIS A 397 0.79 15.89 -17.10
C HIS A 397 -0.11 14.77 -17.65
N ALA A 398 0.00 13.55 -17.13
CA ALA A 398 -0.85 12.43 -17.54
C ALA A 398 -2.36 12.66 -17.28
N LEU A 399 -2.70 13.53 -16.34
CA LEU A 399 -4.06 13.96 -16.05
C LEU A 399 -4.55 15.12 -16.93
N GLY A 400 -3.65 15.78 -17.66
CA GLY A 400 -3.97 16.80 -18.67
C GLY A 400 -3.57 18.23 -18.30
N PHE A 401 -2.65 18.43 -17.35
CA PHE A 401 -2.20 19.75 -16.92
C PHE A 401 -0.89 20.14 -17.61
N ASN A 402 -0.84 21.34 -18.18
CA ASN A 402 0.42 21.97 -18.63
C ASN A 402 1.12 22.66 -17.46
N HIS A 403 2.34 23.13 -17.70
CA HIS A 403 3.03 24.01 -16.78
C HIS A 403 2.29 25.32 -16.50
N GLU A 404 2.57 25.91 -15.35
CA GLU A 404 1.93 27.15 -14.90
C GLU A 404 2.46 28.37 -15.70
N GLN A 405 3.77 28.41 -16.03
CA GLN A 405 4.38 29.53 -16.78
C GLN A 405 3.94 29.63 -18.23
N VAL A 406 3.28 28.60 -18.77
CA VAL A 406 2.74 28.62 -20.15
C VAL A 406 1.27 29.03 -20.19
N ARG A 407 0.65 29.39 -19.06
CA ARG A 407 -0.75 29.82 -19.04
C ARG A 407 -1.04 30.97 -20.01
N SER A 408 -2.28 30.98 -20.51
CA SER A 408 -2.77 32.02 -21.42
C SER A 408 -2.68 33.44 -20.85
N ASP A 409 -2.81 33.56 -19.52
CA ASP A 409 -2.76 34.80 -18.74
C ASP A 409 -1.41 35.06 -18.04
N ARG A 410 -0.38 34.22 -18.24
CA ARG A 410 0.89 34.28 -17.51
C ARG A 410 1.59 35.63 -17.59
N ASP A 411 1.45 36.36 -18.70
CA ASP A 411 2.08 37.68 -18.90
C ASP A 411 1.53 38.75 -17.94
N ARG A 412 0.46 38.48 -17.19
CA ARG A 412 0.01 39.37 -16.09
C ARG A 412 0.86 39.22 -14.84
N TYR A 413 1.53 38.08 -14.66
CA TYR A 413 2.19 37.68 -13.43
C TYR A 413 3.71 37.57 -13.58
N VAL A 414 4.19 37.09 -14.72
CA VAL A 414 5.61 36.87 -14.98
C VAL A 414 6.11 37.59 -16.24
N ARG A 415 7.41 37.82 -16.28
CA ARG A 415 8.16 38.25 -17.46
C ARG A 415 9.19 37.18 -17.82
N ILE A 416 9.16 36.75 -19.07
CA ILE A 416 10.17 35.85 -19.63
C ILE A 416 11.38 36.67 -20.09
N LEU A 417 12.56 36.29 -19.64
CA LEU A 417 13.84 36.87 -20.01
C LEU A 417 14.48 36.04 -21.12
N TRP A 418 13.97 36.23 -22.34
CA TRP A 418 14.33 35.42 -23.51
C TRP A 418 15.84 35.35 -23.77
N ASP A 419 16.57 36.45 -23.52
CA ASP A 419 18.02 36.52 -23.71
C ASP A 419 18.81 35.56 -22.82
N ASN A 420 18.22 35.07 -21.71
CA ASN A 420 18.87 34.13 -20.80
C ASN A 420 18.57 32.65 -21.14
N ILE A 421 17.63 32.38 -22.06
CA ILE A 421 17.22 31.02 -22.42
C ILE A 421 18.27 30.38 -23.35
N GLN A 422 18.57 29.09 -23.13
CA GLN A 422 19.39 28.28 -24.01
C GLN A 422 18.86 28.27 -25.45
N PRO A 423 19.71 28.49 -26.47
CA PRO A 423 19.28 28.45 -27.86
C PRO A 423 18.53 27.15 -28.19
N GLY A 424 17.36 27.28 -28.82
CA GLY A 424 16.49 26.16 -29.19
C GLY A 424 15.49 25.75 -28.11
N ARG A 425 15.59 26.25 -26.88
CA ARG A 425 14.67 25.95 -25.75
C ARG A 425 13.56 27.00 -25.57
N GLU A 426 13.48 28.01 -26.42
CA GLU A 426 12.49 29.09 -26.35
C GLU A 426 11.05 28.57 -26.49
N HIS A 427 10.86 27.45 -27.20
CA HIS A 427 9.54 26.85 -27.38
C HIS A 427 8.89 26.41 -26.05
N ASN A 428 9.68 26.05 -25.03
CA ASN A 428 9.20 25.66 -23.69
C ASN A 428 8.53 26.81 -22.92
N PHE A 429 8.75 28.05 -23.33
CA PHE A 429 8.22 29.26 -22.68
C PHE A 429 7.07 29.91 -23.45
N LYS A 430 6.68 29.34 -24.60
CA LYS A 430 5.58 29.86 -25.42
C LYS A 430 4.25 29.57 -24.72
N LYS A 431 3.40 30.60 -24.62
CA LYS A 431 2.05 30.46 -24.03
C LYS A 431 1.22 29.41 -24.77
N LYS A 432 0.39 28.69 -24.02
CA LYS A 432 -0.62 27.76 -24.50
C LYS A 432 -2.02 28.36 -24.28
N LYS A 433 -3.02 27.83 -24.98
CA LYS A 433 -4.43 28.31 -24.91
C LYS A 433 -5.18 27.81 -23.66
N THR A 434 -4.60 28.07 -22.51
CA THR A 434 -5.13 27.95 -21.14
C THR A 434 -6.64 27.77 -20.83
N ASN A 435 -7.16 26.62 -20.40
CA ASN A 435 -8.32 26.53 -19.51
C ASN A 435 -7.82 26.59 -18.07
N ASN A 436 -7.86 27.79 -17.52
CA ASN A 436 -7.35 28.04 -16.17
C ASN A 436 -8.28 27.53 -15.06
N LEU A 437 -9.44 26.93 -15.40
CA LEU A 437 -10.39 26.37 -14.43
C LEU A 437 -10.76 27.35 -13.31
N GLN A 438 -10.81 28.65 -13.63
CA GLN A 438 -11.11 29.74 -12.71
C GLN A 438 -10.19 29.79 -11.48
N THR A 439 -8.91 29.42 -11.65
CA THR A 439 -7.91 29.56 -10.60
C THR A 439 -6.94 30.71 -10.86
N PRO A 440 -6.44 31.37 -9.80
CA PRO A 440 -5.36 32.35 -9.93
C PRO A 440 -4.08 31.68 -10.42
N TYR A 441 -3.12 32.51 -10.85
CA TYR A 441 -1.76 32.06 -11.15
C TYR A 441 -1.04 31.68 -9.86
N ASP A 442 -0.33 30.55 -9.86
CA ASP A 442 0.28 29.99 -8.66
C ASP A 442 1.78 29.73 -8.79
N PHE A 443 2.59 30.64 -8.24
CA PHE A 443 4.05 30.49 -8.15
C PHE A 443 4.51 29.28 -7.30
N GLY A 444 3.64 28.77 -6.42
CA GLY A 444 3.91 27.59 -5.60
C GLY A 444 3.44 26.28 -6.22
N SER A 445 2.89 26.31 -7.43
CA SER A 445 2.47 25.10 -8.15
C SER A 445 3.65 24.17 -8.39
N VAL A 446 3.42 22.86 -8.26
CA VAL A 446 4.41 21.86 -8.68
C VAL A 446 4.66 21.88 -10.19
N MET A 447 3.77 22.53 -10.94
CA MET A 447 3.86 22.70 -12.40
C MET A 447 4.55 24.01 -12.82
N GLU A 448 5.03 24.85 -11.89
CA GLU A 448 5.75 26.09 -12.21
C GLU A 448 7.24 25.82 -12.41
N TYR A 449 7.81 26.27 -13.54
CA TYR A 449 9.26 26.22 -13.76
C TYR A 449 10.04 27.07 -12.76
N SER A 450 11.26 26.62 -12.42
CA SER A 450 12.18 27.41 -11.62
C SER A 450 12.52 28.72 -12.31
N ASN A 451 12.91 29.73 -11.52
CA ASN A 451 13.38 31.00 -12.06
C ASN A 451 14.48 30.84 -13.12
N LYS A 452 15.31 29.78 -13.04
CA LYS A 452 16.48 29.55 -13.88
C LYS A 452 16.29 28.43 -14.91
N ALA A 453 15.08 27.92 -15.08
CA ALA A 453 14.80 26.83 -16.02
C ALA A 453 15.37 27.13 -17.41
N PHE A 454 16.11 26.18 -17.99
CA PHE A 454 16.76 26.30 -19.30
C PHE A 454 17.67 27.54 -19.46
N SER A 455 18.27 28.02 -18.37
CA SER A 455 19.20 29.16 -18.42
C SER A 455 20.52 28.77 -19.11
N LYS A 456 21.05 29.66 -19.96
CA LYS A 456 22.37 29.50 -20.58
C LYS A 456 23.51 30.14 -19.80
N ASN A 457 23.18 30.93 -18.78
CA ASN A 457 24.12 31.80 -18.08
C ASN A 457 23.88 31.86 -16.56
N ASN A 458 23.14 30.89 -16.01
CA ASN A 458 22.74 30.80 -14.59
C ASN A 458 21.96 32.04 -14.06
N LYS A 459 21.50 32.92 -14.97
CA LYS A 459 20.59 34.03 -14.65
C LYS A 459 19.14 33.59 -14.84
N PRO A 460 18.17 34.23 -14.16
CA PRO A 460 16.76 33.89 -14.31
C PRO A 460 16.28 33.97 -15.76
N THR A 461 15.51 32.98 -16.21
CA THR A 461 14.73 32.99 -17.45
C THR A 461 13.28 33.44 -17.21
N ILE A 462 12.79 33.36 -15.96
CA ILE A 462 11.46 33.80 -15.54
C ILE A 462 11.57 34.62 -14.25
N VAL A 463 10.92 35.78 -14.22
CA VAL A 463 10.80 36.61 -13.01
C VAL A 463 9.36 37.06 -12.80
N SER A 464 8.94 37.19 -11.53
CA SER A 464 7.64 37.79 -11.21
C SER A 464 7.63 39.28 -11.54
N LYS A 465 6.52 39.77 -12.09
CA LYS A 465 6.32 41.19 -12.39
C LYS A 465 6.14 42.04 -11.13
N ALA A 466 5.49 41.49 -10.11
CA ALA A 466 5.22 42.20 -8.85
C ALA A 466 6.46 42.23 -7.95
N ASN A 467 7.25 41.16 -7.95
CA ASN A 467 8.48 41.06 -7.16
C ASN A 467 9.54 40.26 -7.94
N PRO A 468 10.48 40.93 -8.65
CA PRO A 468 11.52 40.26 -9.44
C PRO A 468 12.46 39.35 -8.62
N ASN A 469 12.52 39.51 -7.31
CA ASN A 469 13.35 38.70 -6.41
C ASN A 469 12.64 37.45 -5.87
N LEU A 470 11.34 37.28 -6.14
CA LEU A 470 10.57 36.11 -5.72
C LEU A 470 11.18 34.83 -6.30
N LYS A 471 11.50 33.88 -5.42
CA LYS A 471 11.98 32.54 -5.79
C LYS A 471 10.80 31.58 -5.91
N PHE A 472 10.74 30.83 -7.01
CA PHE A 472 9.66 29.89 -7.30
C PHE A 472 10.15 28.72 -8.18
N GLY A 473 9.30 27.69 -8.32
CA GLY A 473 9.60 26.43 -9.01
C GLY A 473 10.42 25.42 -8.19
N TYR A 474 10.32 25.52 -6.86
CA TYR A 474 10.96 24.62 -5.89
C TYR A 474 9.93 23.86 -5.04
N ALA A 475 8.71 23.69 -5.56
CA ALA A 475 7.61 23.04 -4.84
C ALA A 475 7.92 21.56 -4.55
N ARG A 476 7.75 21.16 -3.29
CA ARG A 476 8.00 19.77 -2.84
C ARG A 476 6.77 18.86 -2.93
N ARG A 477 5.61 19.43 -3.22
CA ARG A 477 4.32 18.73 -3.38
C ARG A 477 3.34 19.61 -4.15
N MET A 478 2.25 19.01 -4.66
CA MET A 478 1.11 19.74 -5.21
C MET A 478 0.63 20.86 -4.27
N SER A 479 0.39 22.04 -4.83
CA SER A 479 -0.23 23.14 -4.12
C SER A 479 -1.74 22.91 -3.95
N GLN A 480 -2.39 23.74 -3.12
CA GLN A 480 -3.84 23.74 -3.02
C GLN A 480 -4.50 24.08 -4.37
N ASN A 481 -3.82 24.88 -5.20
CA ASN A 481 -4.31 25.25 -6.51
C ASN A 481 -4.23 24.08 -7.49
N ASP A 482 -3.14 23.30 -7.46
CA ASP A 482 -2.99 22.08 -8.26
C ASP A 482 -4.13 21.09 -7.96
N ILE A 483 -4.36 20.83 -6.67
CA ILE A 483 -5.45 19.95 -6.19
C ILE A 483 -6.82 20.47 -6.65
N LEU A 484 -7.08 21.76 -6.47
CA LEU A 484 -8.34 22.39 -6.87
C LEU A 484 -8.59 22.25 -8.38
N ARG A 485 -7.55 22.39 -9.20
CA ARG A 485 -7.64 22.23 -10.65
C ARG A 485 -7.93 20.79 -11.04
N VAL A 486 -7.29 19.80 -10.40
CA VAL A 486 -7.65 18.38 -10.59
C VAL A 486 -9.13 18.16 -10.26
N ASN A 487 -9.59 18.66 -9.11
CA ASN A 487 -10.96 18.47 -8.66
C ASN A 487 -11.99 19.13 -9.58
N ARG A 488 -11.74 20.37 -10.03
CA ARG A 488 -12.61 21.06 -11.00
C ARG A 488 -12.60 20.36 -12.36
N LEU A 489 -11.44 19.89 -12.82
CA LEU A 489 -11.33 19.24 -14.12
C LEU A 489 -12.11 17.93 -14.17
N TYR A 490 -12.04 17.13 -13.10
CA TYR A 490 -12.67 15.81 -12.99
C TYR A 490 -14.00 15.82 -12.22
N GLY A 491 -14.49 16.99 -11.83
CA GLY A 491 -15.76 17.16 -11.10
C GLY A 491 -15.81 16.35 -9.80
N CYS A 492 -14.71 16.31 -9.06
CA CYS A 492 -14.65 15.66 -7.76
C CYS A 492 -15.60 16.39 -6.78
N LYS A 493 -16.30 15.63 -5.95
CA LYS A 493 -17.32 16.14 -5.02
C LYS A 493 -16.74 16.31 -3.63
#